data_AF-A0A2W4JBD9-F1
#
_entry.id   AF-A0A2W4JBD9-F1
#
_cell.length_a   1.000
_cell.length_b   1.000
_cell.length_c   1.000
_cell.angle_alpha   90.00
_cell.angle_beta   90.00
_cell.angle_gamma   90.00
#
_symmetry.space_group_name_H-M   'P 1'
#
loop_
_entity.id
_entity.type
_entity.pdbx_description
1 polymer ?
#
loop_
_entity_poly.entity_id
_entity_poly.type
_entity_poly.pdbx_seq_one_letter_code
_entity_poly.pdbx_strand_id
1 'polypeptide(L)'
;MNRLFRLGAVLRARQAQEDAAKAEVVRVRRAAADAAELASRREAALQEAEVPAEGVAPSIAAALAARQALAADLSLARRLVAERSQAVHERMRDLTEKAQARRAVEKLIERQIAAERRLAALAEQRALDDIAATRRPSVTVGSEQVPGGVW
;
A
#
# COMPACT_ATOMS: atom_id res chain seq x y z
N MET A 1 -10.29 25.90 -10.40
CA MET A 1 -9.19 24.99 -9.97
C MET A 1 -9.57 23.55 -10.29
N ASN A 2 -8.92 22.93 -11.28
CA ASN A 2 -9.32 21.65 -11.88
C ASN A 2 -9.18 20.47 -10.89
N ARG A 3 -10.20 19.60 -10.80
CA ARG A 3 -10.29 18.46 -9.88
C ARG A 3 -9.17 17.42 -10.12
N LEU A 4 -8.76 17.24 -11.38
CA LEU A 4 -7.62 16.39 -11.76
C LEU A 4 -6.31 16.83 -11.11
N PHE A 5 -6.03 18.14 -11.10
CA PHE A 5 -4.82 18.69 -10.50
C PHE A 5 -4.76 18.41 -8.99
N ARG A 6 -5.91 18.48 -8.31
CA ARG A 6 -6.03 18.15 -6.88
C ARG A 6 -5.79 16.66 -6.63
N LEU A 7 -6.38 15.77 -7.44
CA LEU A 7 -6.17 14.32 -7.30
C LEU A 7 -4.72 13.91 -7.60
N GLY A 8 -4.06 14.55 -8.56
CA GLY A 8 -2.64 14.34 -8.83
C GLY A 8 -1.74 14.71 -7.65
N ALA A 9 -2.03 15.82 -6.96
CA ALA A 9 -1.32 16.18 -5.73
C ALA A 9 -1.56 15.15 -4.60
N VAL A 10 -2.81 14.70 -4.42
CA VAL A 10 -3.15 13.66 -3.44
C VAL A 10 -2.46 12.34 -3.76
N LEU A 11 -2.39 11.93 -5.03
CA LEU A 11 -1.71 10.71 -5.45
C LEU A 11 -0.23 10.74 -5.08
N ARG A 12 0.46 11.87 -5.34
CA ARG A 12 1.87 12.04 -4.94
C ARG A 12 2.04 11.98 -3.42
N ALA A 13 1.14 12.60 -2.65
CA ALA A 13 1.17 12.52 -1.20
C ALA A 13 0.97 11.07 -0.71
N ARG A 14 0.06 10.29 -1.31
CA ARG A 14 -0.13 8.87 -0.99
C ARG A 14 1.06 8.00 -1.38
N GLN A 15 1.68 8.27 -2.51
CA GLN A 15 2.93 7.62 -2.92
C GLN A 15 4.03 7.84 -1.87
N ALA A 16 4.24 9.09 -1.44
CA ALA A 16 5.23 9.41 -0.42
C ALA A 16 4.94 8.71 0.93
N GLN A 17 3.67 8.60 1.32
CA GLN A 17 3.27 7.86 2.52
C GLN A 17 3.55 6.36 2.41
N GLU A 18 3.27 5.75 1.26
CA GLU A 18 3.59 4.34 1.01
C GLU A 18 5.10 4.10 1.04
N ASP A 19 5.89 4.98 0.40
CA ASP A 19 7.35 4.85 0.37
C ASP A 19 7.97 5.04 1.75
N ALA A 20 7.45 5.96 2.57
CA ALA A 20 7.83 6.08 3.98
C ALA A 20 7.49 4.79 4.75
N ALA A 21 6.32 4.20 4.54
CA ALA A 21 5.95 2.94 5.19
C ALA A 21 6.83 1.76 4.74
N LYS A 22 7.27 1.73 3.46
CA LYS A 22 8.24 0.73 2.96
C LYS A 22 9.58 0.86 3.65
N ALA A 23 10.14 2.08 3.71
CA ALA A 23 11.39 2.34 4.41
C ALA A 23 11.30 1.89 5.87
N GLU A 24 10.12 2.08 6.48
CA GLU A 24 9.90 1.70 7.85
C GLU A 24 9.84 0.19 8.08
N VAL A 25 9.19 -0.55 7.18
CA VAL A 25 9.24 -2.02 7.16
C VAL A 25 10.68 -2.53 7.06
N VAL A 26 11.50 -1.93 6.19
CA VAL A 26 12.93 -2.28 6.05
C VAL A 26 13.66 -2.07 7.38
N ARG A 27 13.44 -0.93 8.04
CA ARG A 27 14.04 -0.60 9.33
C ARG A 27 13.68 -1.61 10.42
N VAL A 28 12.39 -1.93 10.57
CA VAL A 28 11.96 -2.88 11.62
C VAL A 28 12.38 -4.32 11.32
N ARG A 29 12.47 -4.72 10.05
CA ARG A 29 13.02 -6.04 9.67
C ARG A 29 14.48 -6.17 10.02
N ARG A 30 15.28 -5.12 9.79
CA ARG A 30 16.68 -5.09 10.24
C ARG A 30 16.77 -5.22 11.75
N ALA A 31 15.99 -4.44 12.50
CA ALA A 31 15.97 -4.55 13.96
C ALA A 31 15.54 -5.94 14.47
N ALA A 32 14.63 -6.63 13.76
CA ALA A 32 14.25 -7.99 14.08
C ALA A 32 15.38 -9.00 13.80
N ALA A 33 16.11 -8.83 12.70
CA ALA A 33 17.29 -9.63 12.39
C ALA A 33 18.40 -9.43 13.44
N ASP A 34 18.68 -8.19 13.82
CA ASP A 34 19.68 -7.85 14.86
C ASP A 34 19.30 -8.48 16.21
N ALA A 35 18.00 -8.47 16.57
CA ALA A 35 17.51 -9.12 17.79
C ALA A 35 17.65 -10.65 17.73
N ALA A 36 17.39 -11.27 16.57
CA ALA A 36 17.55 -12.71 16.38
C ALA A 36 19.03 -13.12 16.48
N GLU A 37 19.94 -12.34 15.90
CA GLU A 37 21.37 -12.55 16.02
C GLU A 37 21.85 -12.41 17.48
N LEU A 38 21.33 -11.41 18.21
CA LEU A 38 21.62 -11.27 19.64
C LEU A 38 21.16 -12.51 20.42
N ALA A 39 19.93 -12.98 20.19
CA ALA A 39 19.42 -14.18 20.87
C ALA A 39 20.28 -15.42 20.55
N SER A 40 20.67 -15.60 19.29
CA SER A 40 21.56 -16.69 18.87
C SER A 40 22.93 -16.62 19.57
N ARG A 41 23.53 -15.43 19.69
CA ARG A 41 24.79 -15.24 20.42
C ARG A 41 24.64 -15.55 21.92
N ARG A 42 23.53 -15.16 22.55
CA ARG A 42 23.27 -15.48 23.97
C ARG A 42 23.00 -16.97 24.19
N GLU A 43 22.37 -17.62 23.22
CA GLU A 43 22.18 -19.07 23.25
C GLU A 43 23.50 -19.82 23.15
N ALA A 44 24.38 -19.44 22.20
CA ALA A 44 25.72 -20.01 22.09
C ALA A 44 26.52 -19.82 23.39
N ALA A 45 26.54 -18.61 23.96
CA ALA A 45 27.23 -18.34 25.22
C ALA A 45 26.70 -19.19 26.39
N LEU A 46 25.40 -19.47 26.44
CA LEU A 46 24.81 -20.35 27.46
C LEU A 46 25.19 -21.83 27.25
N GLN A 47 25.31 -22.28 26.01
CA GLN A 47 25.73 -23.65 25.69
C GLN A 47 27.22 -23.89 25.97
N GLU A 48 28.06 -22.88 25.71
CA GLU A 48 29.49 -22.90 26.00
C GLU A 48 29.81 -22.73 27.50
N ALA A 49 28.84 -22.24 28.29
CA ALA A 49 29.02 -22.07 29.73
C ALA A 49 29.00 -23.41 30.48
N GLU A 50 30.19 -23.93 30.77
CA GLU A 50 30.38 -25.13 31.58
C GLU A 50 30.30 -24.81 33.08
N VAL A 51 29.76 -25.76 33.85
CA VAL A 51 29.89 -25.78 35.31
C VAL A 51 30.95 -26.84 35.63
N PRO A 52 32.03 -26.49 36.33
CA PRO A 52 33.06 -27.46 36.70
C PRO A 52 32.45 -28.65 37.46
N ALA A 53 32.81 -29.87 37.05
CA ALA A 53 32.38 -31.10 37.73
C ALA A 53 33.02 -31.24 39.12
N GLU A 54 34.19 -30.62 39.30
CA GLU A 54 34.98 -30.65 40.52
C GLU A 54 35.45 -29.23 40.87
N GLY A 55 35.60 -28.95 42.16
CA GLY A 55 36.03 -27.65 42.64
C GLY A 55 35.57 -27.38 44.07
N VAL A 56 36.02 -26.26 44.63
CA VAL A 56 35.56 -25.81 45.95
C VAL A 56 34.13 -25.28 45.85
N ALA A 57 33.30 -25.50 46.87
CA ALA A 57 31.88 -25.10 46.84
C ALA A 57 31.61 -23.65 46.37
N PRO A 58 32.43 -22.63 46.72
CA PRO A 58 32.26 -21.28 46.22
C PRO A 58 32.42 -21.15 44.69
N SER A 59 33.31 -21.92 44.06
CA SER A 59 33.53 -21.84 42.61
C SER A 59 32.37 -22.47 41.83
N ILE A 60 31.81 -23.56 42.33
CA ILE A 60 30.63 -24.21 41.75
C ILE A 60 29.41 -23.27 41.86
N ALA A 61 29.21 -22.65 43.02
CA ALA A 61 28.14 -21.68 43.22
C ALA A 61 28.27 -20.47 42.28
N ALA A 62 29.48 -19.95 42.09
CA ALA A 62 29.75 -18.86 41.15
C ALA A 62 29.44 -19.26 39.70
N ALA A 63 29.85 -20.46 39.26
CA ALA A 63 29.57 -20.96 37.92
C ALA A 63 28.05 -21.13 37.68
N LEU A 64 27.32 -21.66 38.66
CA LEU A 64 25.86 -21.77 38.58
C LEU A 64 25.18 -20.40 38.49
N ALA A 65 25.62 -19.42 39.29
CA ALA A 65 25.09 -18.06 39.24
C ALA A 65 25.36 -17.39 37.88
N ALA A 66 26.56 -17.55 37.33
CA ALA A 66 26.91 -17.05 35.99
C ALA A 66 26.02 -17.68 34.91
N ARG A 67 25.78 -18.99 34.96
CA ARG A 67 24.92 -19.68 34.01
C ARG A 67 23.45 -19.26 34.13
N GLN A 68 22.96 -19.01 35.34
CA GLN A 68 21.62 -18.44 35.57
C GLN A 68 21.48 -17.03 34.98
N ALA A 69 22.52 -16.19 35.12
CA ALA A 69 22.54 -14.87 34.51
C ALA A 69 22.50 -14.95 32.97
N LEU A 70 23.27 -15.86 32.36
CA LEU A 70 23.22 -16.11 30.91
C LEU A 70 21.85 -16.60 30.44
N ALA A 71 21.19 -17.46 31.22
CA ALA A 71 19.83 -17.91 30.91
C ALA A 71 18.80 -16.77 31.00
N ALA A 72 18.94 -15.86 31.97
CA ALA A 72 18.12 -14.66 32.07
C ALA A 72 18.32 -13.73 30.87
N ASP A 73 19.57 -13.49 30.47
CA ASP A 73 19.93 -12.70 29.29
C ASP A 73 19.34 -13.28 28.00
N LEU A 74 19.42 -14.61 27.81
CA LEU A 74 18.80 -15.30 26.68
C LEU A 74 17.27 -15.14 26.70
N SER A 75 16.64 -15.24 27.88
CA SER A 75 15.19 -15.04 28.02
C SER A 75 14.78 -13.63 27.59
N LEU A 76 15.53 -12.61 28.00
CA LEU A 76 15.31 -11.22 27.57
C LEU A 76 15.52 -11.04 26.07
N ALA A 77 16.58 -11.63 25.50
CA ALA A 77 16.82 -11.56 24.06
C ALA A 77 15.69 -12.21 23.24
N ARG A 78 15.17 -13.36 23.70
CA ARG A 78 14.02 -14.02 23.06
C ARG A 78 12.73 -13.19 23.14
N ARG A 79 12.49 -12.50 24.25
CA ARG A 79 11.37 -11.54 24.35
C ARG A 79 11.52 -10.39 23.35
N LEU A 80 12.72 -9.83 23.24
CA LEU A 80 13.01 -8.79 22.26
C LEU A 80 12.76 -9.28 20.82
N VAL A 81 13.13 -10.52 20.48
CA VAL A 81 12.81 -11.11 19.16
C VAL A 81 11.31 -11.15 18.91
N ALA A 82 10.52 -11.58 19.90
CA ALA A 82 9.06 -11.62 19.79
C ALA A 82 8.46 -10.22 19.58
N GLU A 83 8.90 -9.23 20.37
CA GLU A 83 8.48 -7.83 20.25
C GLU A 83 8.82 -7.25 18.86
N ARG A 84 10.05 -7.48 18.37
CA ARG A 84 10.46 -6.98 17.04
C ARG A 84 9.72 -7.68 15.91
N SER A 85 9.43 -8.97 16.05
CA SER A 85 8.64 -9.72 15.08
C SER A 85 7.20 -9.21 15.02
N GLN A 86 6.59 -8.91 16.17
CA GLN A 86 5.28 -8.27 16.22
C GLN A 86 5.31 -6.89 15.56
N ALA A 87 6.32 -6.06 15.83
CA ALA A 87 6.46 -4.76 15.19
C ALA A 87 6.58 -4.87 13.65
N VAL A 88 7.25 -5.90 13.13
CA VAL A 88 7.29 -6.18 11.68
C VAL A 88 5.89 -6.46 11.14
N HIS A 89 5.09 -7.29 11.81
CA HIS A 89 3.71 -7.57 11.39
C HIS A 89 2.84 -6.31 11.38
N GLU A 90 2.96 -5.46 12.40
CA GLU A 90 2.23 -4.19 12.49
C GLU A 90 2.61 -3.23 11.34
N ARG A 91 3.90 -3.08 11.04
CA ARG A 91 4.35 -2.22 9.94
C ARG A 91 3.99 -2.76 8.56
N MET A 92 3.95 -4.08 8.38
CA MET A 92 3.44 -4.70 7.16
C MET A 92 1.94 -4.41 6.95
N ARG A 93 1.14 -4.38 8.02
CA ARG A 93 -0.27 -3.99 7.95
C ARG A 93 -0.42 -2.52 7.56
N ASP A 94 0.31 -1.61 8.20
CA ASP A 94 0.28 -0.17 7.85
C ASP A 94 0.71 0.06 6.40
N LEU A 95 1.77 -0.61 5.92
CA LEU A 95 2.16 -0.56 4.51
C LEU A 95 1.03 -1.00 3.58
N THR A 96 0.33 -2.08 3.91
CA THR A 96 -0.80 -2.58 3.13
C THR A 96 -1.92 -1.55 3.09
N GLU A 97 -2.24 -0.91 4.21
CA GLU A 97 -3.24 0.16 4.29
C GLU A 97 -2.85 1.37 3.43
N LYS A 98 -1.58 1.81 3.46
CA LYS A 98 -1.11 2.92 2.61
C LYS A 98 -1.18 2.57 1.12
N ALA A 99 -0.80 1.35 0.75
CA ALA A 99 -0.89 0.87 -0.63
C ALA A 99 -2.34 0.82 -1.12
N GLN A 100 -3.27 0.34 -0.30
CA GLN A 100 -4.70 0.35 -0.60
C GLN A 100 -5.24 1.79 -0.76
N ALA A 101 -4.84 2.71 0.12
CA ALA A 101 -5.22 4.11 0.03
C ALA A 101 -4.70 4.77 -1.26
N ARG A 102 -3.45 4.47 -1.67
CA ARG A 102 -2.92 4.93 -2.97
C ARG A 102 -3.75 4.38 -4.13
N ARG A 103 -4.01 3.07 -4.13
CA ARG A 103 -4.80 2.40 -5.17
C ARG A 103 -6.22 2.95 -5.30
N ALA A 104 -6.84 3.36 -4.19
CA ALA A 104 -8.14 4.01 -4.21
C ALA A 104 -8.10 5.35 -4.94
N VAL A 105 -7.06 6.16 -4.74
CA VAL A 105 -6.88 7.44 -5.44
C VAL A 105 -6.61 7.24 -6.93
N GLU A 106 -5.79 6.25 -7.29
CA GLU A 106 -5.56 5.87 -8.69
C GLU A 106 -6.88 5.56 -9.41
N LYS A 107 -7.74 4.72 -8.80
CA LYS A 107 -9.06 4.39 -9.36
C LYS A 107 -9.98 5.60 -9.50
N LEU A 108 -9.89 6.58 -8.59
CA LEU A 108 -10.68 7.81 -8.70
C LEU A 108 -10.21 8.66 -9.89
N ILE A 109 -8.90 8.73 -10.13
CA ILE A 109 -8.33 9.43 -11.29
C ILE A 109 -8.77 8.73 -12.58
N GLU A 110 -8.67 7.40 -12.66
CA GLU A 110 -9.12 6.62 -13.81
C GLU A 110 -10.60 6.89 -14.15
N ARG A 111 -11.47 6.90 -13.13
CA ARG A 111 -12.90 7.22 -13.29
C ARG A 111 -13.13 8.65 -13.78
N GLN A 112 -12.38 9.62 -13.27
CA GLN A 112 -12.50 11.01 -13.68
C GLN A 112 -12.09 11.18 -15.15
N ILE A 113 -10.98 10.57 -15.58
CA ILE A 113 -10.52 10.60 -16.97
C ILE A 113 -11.56 9.95 -17.89
N ALA A 114 -12.14 8.81 -17.48
CA ALA A 114 -13.19 8.15 -18.24
C ALA A 114 -14.45 9.02 -18.38
N ALA A 115 -14.85 9.72 -17.31
CA ALA A 115 -15.99 10.63 -17.32
C ALA A 115 -15.76 11.83 -18.25
N GLU A 116 -14.56 12.43 -18.22
CA GLU A 116 -14.19 13.55 -19.10
C GLU A 116 -14.19 13.14 -20.57
N ARG A 117 -13.63 11.97 -20.89
CA ARG A 117 -13.69 11.41 -22.26
C ARG A 117 -15.12 11.20 -22.73
N ARG A 118 -16.01 10.69 -21.86
CA ARG A 118 -17.42 10.51 -22.20
C ARG A 118 -18.14 11.84 -22.45
N LEU A 119 -17.86 12.85 -21.64
CA LEU A 119 -18.42 14.19 -21.84
C LEU A 119 -17.91 14.84 -23.14
N ALA A 120 -16.62 14.68 -23.46
CA ALA A 120 -16.05 15.17 -24.71
C ALA A 120 -16.71 14.50 -25.92
N ALA A 121 -16.84 13.16 -25.91
CA ALA A 121 -17.51 12.42 -26.98
C ALA A 121 -18.99 12.83 -27.16
N LEU A 122 -19.72 13.06 -26.06
CA LEU A 122 -21.10 13.55 -26.13
C LEU A 122 -21.19 14.97 -26.69
N ALA A 123 -20.23 15.84 -26.38
CA ALA A 123 -20.17 17.19 -26.93
C ALA A 123 -19.86 17.18 -28.43
N GLU A 124 -18.90 16.35 -28.87
CA GLU A 124 -18.59 16.12 -30.28
C GLU A 124 -19.79 15.59 -31.04
N GLN A 125 -20.49 14.59 -30.48
CA GLN A 125 -21.69 14.03 -31.10
C GLN A 125 -22.80 15.08 -31.26
N ARG A 126 -23.08 15.89 -30.22
CA ARG A 126 -24.05 16.99 -30.32
C ARG A 126 -23.68 18.00 -31.40
N ALA A 127 -22.40 18.36 -31.49
CA ALA A 127 -21.94 19.28 -32.53
C ALA A 127 -22.16 18.71 -33.95
N LEU A 128 -21.95 17.41 -34.14
CA LEU A 128 -22.23 16.73 -35.41
C LEU A 128 -23.75 16.68 -35.71
N ASP A 129 -24.56 16.39 -34.71
CA ASP A 129 -26.03 16.35 -34.84
C ASP A 129 -26.59 17.75 -35.19
N ASP A 130 -26.08 18.81 -34.56
CA ASP A 130 -26.48 20.19 -34.85
C ASP A 130 -26.14 20.61 -36.29
N ILE A 131 -24.96 20.22 -36.80
CA ILE A 131 -24.57 20.42 -38.20
C ILE A 131 -25.47 19.63 -39.15
N ALA A 132 -25.78 18.37 -38.81
CA ALA A 132 -26.67 17.54 -39.61
C ALA A 132 -28.10 18.10 -39.66
N ALA A 133 -28.60 18.64 -38.54
CA ALA A 133 -29.93 19.25 -38.44
C ALA A 133 -30.03 20.56 -39.25
N THR A 134 -29.00 21.40 -39.23
CA THR A 134 -28.97 22.66 -40.00
C THR A 134 -28.75 22.47 -41.50
N ARG A 135 -28.13 21.36 -41.92
CA ARG A 135 -27.83 21.06 -43.34
C ARG A 135 -28.96 20.33 -44.08
N ARG A 136 -30.08 20.00 -43.43
CA ARG A 136 -31.24 19.40 -44.11
C ARG A 136 -31.88 20.45 -45.03
N PRO A 137 -31.86 20.29 -46.37
CA PRO A 137 -32.62 21.18 -47.25
C PRO A 137 -34.10 21.01 -46.94
N SER A 138 -34.83 22.11 -46.81
CA SER A 138 -36.29 22.10 -46.75
C SER A 138 -36.79 21.42 -48.02
N VAL A 139 -37.23 20.17 -47.91
CA VAL A 139 -37.99 19.52 -48.97
C VAL A 139 -39.33 20.25 -49.01
N THR A 140 -39.42 21.27 -49.85
CA THR A 140 -40.70 21.79 -50.33
C THR A 140 -41.37 20.66 -51.07
N VAL A 141 -42.25 19.94 -50.38
CA VAL A 141 -43.20 19.02 -50.99
C VAL A 141 -44.13 19.88 -51.83
N GLY A 142 -43.86 19.95 -53.13
CA GLY A 142 -44.76 20.57 -54.09
C GLY A 142 -46.11 19.84 -54.00
N SER A 143 -47.15 20.57 -53.62
CA SER A 143 -48.53 20.13 -53.73
C SER A 143 -48.87 19.98 -55.21
N GLU A 144 -48.71 18.78 -55.76
CA GLU A 144 -49.23 18.45 -57.08
C GLU A 144 -50.75 18.37 -56.97
N GLN A 145 -51.42 19.44 -57.43
CA GLN A 145 -52.86 19.50 -57.60
C GLN A 145 -53.27 18.37 -58.53
N VAL A 146 -54.09 17.45 -58.02
CA VAL A 146 -54.88 16.53 -58.86
C VAL A 146 -56.05 17.34 -59.44
N PRO A 147 -56.12 17.59 -60.76
CA PRO A 147 -57.31 18.15 -61.36
C PRO A 147 -58.26 17.00 -61.67
N GLY A 148 -59.47 17.07 -61.10
CA GLY A 148 -60.60 16.30 -61.60
C GLY A 148 -60.93 16.71 -63.04
N GLY A 149 -61.27 15.72 -63.85
CA GLY A 149 -61.79 15.90 -65.22
C GLY A 149 -62.67 14.71 -65.58
N VAL A 150 -63.98 14.91 -65.40
CA VAL A 150 -65.09 14.04 -65.80
C VAL A 150 -65.12 13.91 -67.33
N TRP A 151 -65.35 12.70 -67.86
CA TRP A 151 -66.41 12.28 -68.79
C TRP A 151 -66.21 10.80 -69.16
#